data_AF-A0A9W6GM26-F1
#
_entry.id   AF-A0A9W6GM26-F1
#
_cell.length_a   1.000
_cell.length_b   1.000
_cell.length_c   1.000
_cell.angle_alpha   90.00
_cell.angle_beta   90.00
_cell.angle_gamma   90.00
#
_symmetry.space_group_name_H-M   'P 1'
#
loop_
_entity.id
_entity.type
_entity.pdbx_description
1 polymer ?
#
loop_
_entity_poly.entity_id
_entity_poly.type
_entity_poly.pdbx_seq_one_letter_code
_entity_poly.pdbx_strand_id
1 'polypeptide(L)'
;MRGEEQLKQELHDFQREKDRIRSIVGQIGGSVGTKHNNIINTVLLCIIGILLLLGGLLRKIELQLAIEVAILVGILKLLWMFYEAQKASHFQFWILNSLEFRINEIHKRVRKMEKKLSDMDKPREE
;
A
#
# COMPACT_ATOMS: atom_id res chain seq x y z
N MET A 1 25.38 5.61 -34.30
CA MET A 1 25.38 6.77 -33.40
C MET A 1 23.97 7.30 -33.06
N ARG A 2 23.03 7.53 -34.01
CA ARG A 2 21.66 8.01 -33.66
C ARG A 2 20.81 7.05 -32.82
N GLY A 3 20.93 5.74 -33.05
CA GLY A 3 20.15 4.74 -32.30
C GLY A 3 20.58 4.60 -30.84
N GLU A 4 21.86 4.85 -30.53
CA GLU A 4 22.39 4.75 -29.16
C GLU A 4 21.92 5.91 -28.30
N GLU A 5 21.82 7.12 -28.87
CA GLU A 5 21.27 8.29 -28.18
C GLU A 5 19.76 8.14 -27.93
N GLN A 6 19.01 7.61 -28.90
CA GLN A 6 17.58 7.32 -28.73
C GLN A 6 17.35 6.26 -27.65
N LEU A 7 18.14 5.17 -27.63
CA LEU A 7 18.02 4.13 -26.62
C LEU A 7 18.32 4.65 -25.21
N LYS A 8 19.33 5.54 -25.10
CA LYS A 8 19.71 6.17 -23.83
C LYS A 8 18.62 7.12 -23.32
N GLN A 9 17.96 7.82 -24.23
CA GLN A 9 16.86 8.73 -23.93
C GLN A 9 15.61 7.96 -23.49
N GLU A 10 15.23 6.90 -24.20
CA GLU A 10 14.14 6.00 -23.79
C GLU A 10 14.42 5.35 -22.44
N LEU A 11 15.65 4.89 -22.19
CA LEU A 11 16.03 4.29 -20.91
C LEU A 11 15.90 5.29 -19.75
N HIS A 12 16.26 6.55 -20.00
CA HIS A 12 16.14 7.62 -19.01
C HIS A 12 14.68 7.99 -18.72
N ASP A 13 13.82 8.00 -19.74
CA ASP A 13 12.39 8.20 -19.58
C ASP A 13 11.73 7.02 -18.84
N PHE A 14 12.14 5.78 -19.11
CA PHE A 14 11.71 4.61 -18.34
C PHE A 14 12.10 4.68 -16.86
N GLN A 15 13.30 5.16 -16.54
CA GLN A 15 13.72 5.34 -15.15
C GLN A 15 12.88 6.39 -14.42
N ARG A 16 12.58 7.53 -15.07
CA ARG A 16 11.68 8.56 -14.53
C ARG A 16 10.28 8.05 -14.29
N GLU A 17 9.74 7.29 -15.23
CA GLU A 17 8.41 6.67 -15.10
C GLU A 17 8.40 5.71 -13.89
N LYS A 18 9.45 4.90 -13.76
CA LYS A 18 9.61 3.96 -12.64
C LYS A 18 9.70 4.67 -11.29
N ASP A 19 10.42 5.79 -11.20
CA ASP A 19 10.56 6.55 -9.96
C ASP A 19 9.27 7.31 -9.59
N ARG A 20 8.50 7.79 -10.57
CA ARG A 20 7.14 8.31 -10.34
C ARG A 20 6.20 7.24 -9.84
N ILE A 21 6.22 6.05 -10.45
CA ILE A 21 5.41 4.92 -9.99
C ILE A 21 5.83 4.54 -8.57
N ARG A 22 7.13 4.50 -8.27
CA ARG A 22 7.65 4.25 -6.92
C ARG A 22 7.22 5.33 -5.91
N SER A 23 7.19 6.61 -6.29
CA SER A 23 6.77 7.68 -5.38
C SER A 23 5.26 7.64 -5.12
N ILE A 24 4.46 7.35 -6.13
CA ILE A 24 3.01 7.15 -5.99
C ILE A 24 2.74 5.92 -5.13
N VAL A 25 3.43 4.80 -5.40
CA VAL A 25 3.37 3.57 -4.59
C VAL A 25 3.85 3.80 -3.16
N GLY A 26 4.87 4.63 -2.92
CA GLY A 26 5.37 4.98 -1.60
C GLY A 26 4.47 5.95 -0.82
N GLN A 27 3.78 6.85 -1.52
CA GLN A 27 2.77 7.74 -0.93
C GLN A 27 1.51 6.97 -0.54
N ILE A 28 1.14 5.94 -1.30
CA ILE A 28 -0.02 5.11 -0.98
C ILE A 28 0.34 3.96 -0.02
N GLY A 29 1.60 3.51 -0.03
CA GLY A 29 2.11 2.38 0.75
C GLY A 29 2.71 2.68 2.13
N GLY A 30 2.96 3.94 2.53
CA GLY A 30 3.27 4.21 3.94
C GLY A 30 4.22 5.34 4.32
N SER A 31 4.68 6.21 3.42
CA SER A 31 5.63 7.29 3.83
C SER A 31 4.99 8.43 4.65
N VAL A 32 3.66 8.52 4.71
CA VAL A 32 2.96 9.52 5.55
C VAL A 32 2.52 8.92 6.90
N GLY A 33 2.45 7.59 7.01
CA GLY A 33 1.81 6.90 8.14
C GLY A 33 2.75 6.46 9.27
N THR A 34 4.05 6.22 9.04
CA THR A 34 4.92 5.62 10.09
C THR A 34 5.19 6.57 11.26
N LYS A 35 5.33 7.87 11.00
CA LYS A 35 5.46 8.89 12.06
C LYS A 35 4.11 9.19 12.71
N HIS A 36 3.03 9.21 11.92
CA HIS A 36 1.69 9.47 12.43
C HIS A 36 1.18 8.34 13.33
N ASN A 37 1.39 7.06 12.95
CA ASN A 37 1.00 5.91 13.77
C ASN A 37 1.70 5.90 15.14
N ASN A 38 3.01 6.19 15.18
CA ASN A 38 3.74 6.27 16.44
C ASN A 38 3.25 7.44 17.30
N ILE A 39 2.97 8.60 16.70
CA ILE A 39 2.39 9.76 17.42
C ILE A 39 1.01 9.45 17.98
N ILE A 40 0.14 8.78 17.23
CA ILE A 40 -1.20 8.46 17.74
C ILE A 40 -1.12 7.39 18.83
N ASN A 41 -0.23 6.40 18.70
CA ASN A 41 -0.02 5.40 19.74
C ASN A 41 0.49 6.05 21.04
N THR A 42 1.45 6.96 20.95
CA THR A 42 1.95 7.73 22.10
C THR A 42 0.86 8.61 22.71
N VAL A 43 0.05 9.31 21.91
CA VAL A 43 -1.06 10.13 22.40
C VAL A 43 -2.11 9.28 23.11
N LEU A 44 -2.44 8.09 22.60
CA LEU A 44 -3.40 7.22 23.27
C LEU A 44 -2.89 6.69 24.61
N LEU A 45 -1.61 6.30 24.66
CA LEU A 45 -0.98 5.82 25.88
C LEU A 45 -0.90 6.94 26.92
N CYS A 46 -0.64 8.18 26.49
CA CYS A 46 -0.75 9.37 27.33
C CYS A 46 -2.18 9.61 27.82
N ILE A 47 -3.21 9.49 26.98
CA ILE A 47 -4.61 9.67 27.38
C ILE A 47 -5.02 8.61 28.41
N ILE A 48 -4.67 7.34 28.20
CA ILE A 48 -4.93 6.25 29.15
C ILE A 48 -4.21 6.52 30.48
N GLY A 49 -2.96 6.97 30.44
CA GLY A 49 -2.19 7.36 31.62
C GLY A 49 -2.83 8.51 32.39
N ILE A 50 -3.26 9.56 31.69
CA ILE A 50 -3.95 10.72 32.29
C ILE A 50 -5.28 10.30 32.91
N LEU A 51 -6.05 9.45 32.24
CA LEU A 51 -7.34 8.98 32.72
C LEU A 51 -7.20 8.09 33.98
N LEU A 52 -6.18 7.23 34.01
CA LEU A 52 -5.81 6.44 35.20
C LEU A 52 -5.32 7.32 36.36
N LEU A 53 -4.54 8.37 36.08
CA LEU A 53 -4.10 9.33 37.10
C LEU A 53 -5.27 10.18 37.64
N LEU A 54 -6.20 10.61 36.78
CA LEU A 54 -7.39 11.36 37.22
C LEU A 54 -8.39 10.50 38.01
N GLY A 55 -8.59 9.25 37.60
CA GLY A 55 -9.49 8.31 38.30
C GLY A 55 -8.88 7.74 39.58
N GLY A 56 -7.60 7.37 39.55
CA GLY A 56 -6.91 6.72 40.67
C GLY A 56 -6.32 7.70 41.70
N LEU A 57 -5.55 8.71 41.25
CA LEU A 57 -4.78 9.60 42.12
C LEU A 57 -5.61 10.79 42.64
N LEU A 58 -6.50 11.33 41.80
CA LEU A 58 -7.31 12.51 42.11
C LEU A 58 -8.67 12.16 42.72
N ARG A 59 -9.11 10.90 42.67
CA ARG A 59 -10.38 10.38 43.25
C ARG A 59 -11.62 11.23 42.90
N LYS A 60 -11.54 12.01 41.81
CA LYS A 60 -12.59 12.97 41.39
C LYS A 60 -13.69 12.34 40.54
N ILE A 61 -13.46 11.13 40.02
CA ILE A 61 -14.38 10.40 39.14
C ILE A 61 -14.52 8.99 39.71
N GLU A 62 -15.75 8.46 39.70
CA GLU A 62 -16.02 7.08 40.06
C GLU A 62 -15.24 6.13 39.11
N LEU A 63 -14.45 5.21 39.68
CA LEU A 63 -13.53 4.35 38.94
C LEU A 63 -14.24 3.59 37.80
N GLN A 64 -15.51 3.24 38.01
CA GLN A 64 -16.36 2.54 37.05
C GLN A 64 -16.58 3.37 35.77
N LEU A 65 -16.88 4.66 35.92
CA LEU A 65 -17.12 5.57 34.81
C LEU A 65 -15.84 5.86 34.02
N ALA A 66 -14.69 5.93 34.70
CA ALA A 66 -13.39 6.07 34.05
C ALA A 66 -13.03 4.86 33.17
N ILE A 67 -13.35 3.64 33.63
CA ILE A 67 -13.11 2.40 32.87
C ILE A 67 -14.02 2.34 31.64
N GLU A 68 -15.31 2.68 31.77
CA GLU A 68 -16.24 2.71 30.63
C GLU A 68 -15.77 3.69 29.53
N VAL A 69 -15.34 4.89 29.91
CA VAL A 69 -14.79 5.88 28.97
C VAL A 69 -13.50 5.37 28.33
N ALA A 70 -12.63 4.71 29.08
CA ALA A 70 -11.40 4.12 28.54
C ALA A 70 -11.69 3.06 27.47
N ILE A 71 -12.66 2.18 27.73
CA ILE A 71 -13.09 1.14 26.78
C ILE A 71 -13.70 1.78 25.53
N LEU A 72 -14.56 2.78 25.69
CA LEU A 72 -15.19 3.50 24.57
C LEU A 72 -14.16 4.15 23.65
N VAL A 73 -13.16 4.83 24.22
CA VAL A 73 -12.04 5.43 23.49
C VAL A 73 -11.18 4.35 22.81
N GLY A 74 -10.96 3.22 23.47
CA GLY A 74 -10.24 2.06 22.92
C GLY A 74 -10.92 1.50 21.66
N ILE A 75 -12.24 1.31 21.70
CA ILE A 75 -13.00 0.80 20.54
C ILE A 75 -12.96 1.79 19.38
N LEU A 76 -13.14 3.09 19.66
CA LEU A 76 -13.07 4.12 18.63
C LEU A 76 -11.70 4.15 17.94
N LYS A 77 -10.62 3.94 18.71
CA LYS A 77 -9.27 3.83 18.17
C LYS A 77 -9.09 2.61 17.27
N LEU A 78 -9.65 1.46 17.65
CA LEU A 78 -9.60 0.25 16.82
C LEU A 78 -10.32 0.46 15.48
N LEU A 79 -11.50 1.10 15.50
CA LEU A 79 -12.24 1.45 14.28
C LEU A 79 -11.43 2.40 13.39
N TRP A 80 -10.80 3.42 13.98
CA TRP A 80 -9.94 4.34 13.25
C TRP A 80 -8.75 3.61 12.61
N MET A 81 -8.08 2.74 13.37
CA MET A 81 -6.96 1.94 12.88
C MET A 81 -7.38 1.03 11.72
N PHE A 82 -8.56 0.42 11.82
CA PHE A 82 -9.10 -0.46 10.78
C PHE A 82 -9.46 0.31 9.50
N TYR A 83 -10.05 1.50 9.65
CA TYR A 83 -10.35 2.39 8.52
C TYR A 83 -9.08 2.83 7.78
N GLU A 84 -8.03 3.16 8.53
CA GLU A 84 -6.74 3.53 7.96
C GLU A 84 -6.04 2.33 7.27
N ALA A 85 -6.18 1.13 7.83
CA ALA A 85 -5.68 -0.11 7.23
C ALA A 85 -6.40 -0.51 5.92
N GLN A 86 -7.69 -0.19 5.78
CA GLN A 86 -8.45 -0.47 4.55
C GLN A 86 -7.89 0.26 3.32
N LYS A 87 -7.36 1.48 3.48
CA LYS A 87 -6.72 2.20 2.36
C LYS A 87 -5.52 1.43 1.79
N ALA A 88 -4.67 0.86 2.65
CA ALA A 88 -3.53 0.07 2.24
C ALA A 88 -3.96 -1.22 1.53
N SER A 89 -5.00 -1.89 2.04
CA SER A 89 -5.54 -3.12 1.44
C SER A 89 -6.16 -2.86 0.06
N HIS A 90 -6.93 -1.78 -0.11
CA HIS A 90 -7.50 -1.41 -1.40
C HIS A 90 -6.41 -1.09 -2.44
N PHE A 91 -5.32 -0.47 -2.01
CA PHE A 91 -4.18 -0.21 -2.88
C PHE A 91 -3.43 -1.48 -3.27
N GLN A 92 -3.18 -2.39 -2.32
CA GLN A 92 -2.61 -3.70 -2.62
C GLN A 92 -3.46 -4.47 -3.63
N PHE A 93 -4.79 -4.41 -3.50
CA PHE A 93 -5.72 -5.01 -4.45
C PHE A 93 -5.61 -4.39 -5.85
N TRP A 94 -5.55 -3.06 -5.96
CA TRP A 94 -5.37 -2.36 -7.24
C TRP A 94 -4.05 -2.72 -7.93
N ILE A 95 -2.95 -2.79 -7.17
CA ILE A 95 -1.65 -3.20 -7.70
C ILE A 95 -1.72 -4.64 -8.23
N LEU A 96 -2.29 -5.57 -7.46
CA LEU A 96 -2.40 -6.97 -7.87
C LEU A 96 -3.23 -7.12 -9.15
N ASN A 97 -4.38 -6.44 -9.23
CA ASN A 97 -5.23 -6.45 -10.42
C ASN A 97 -4.52 -5.88 -11.66
N SER A 98 -3.76 -4.79 -11.49
CA SER A 98 -2.96 -4.22 -12.58
C SER A 98 -1.83 -5.16 -13.04
N LEU A 99 -1.21 -5.88 -12.10
CA LEU A 99 -0.15 -6.84 -12.38
C LEU A 99 -0.72 -8.07 -13.10
N GLU A 100 -1.87 -8.57 -12.65
CA GLU A 100 -2.59 -9.68 -13.27
C GLU A 100 -2.93 -9.36 -14.73
N PHE A 101 -3.47 -8.16 -14.99
CA PHE A 101 -3.77 -7.71 -16.36
C PHE A 101 -2.51 -7.69 -17.23
N ARG A 102 -1.40 -7.13 -16.72
CA ARG A 102 -0.14 -7.03 -17.47
C ARG A 102 0.50 -8.40 -17.74
N ILE A 103 0.46 -9.31 -16.76
CA ILE A 103 0.92 -10.69 -16.92
C ILE A 103 0.08 -11.41 -17.99
N ASN A 104 -1.23 -11.21 -17.99
CA ASN A 104 -2.12 -11.80 -18.98
C ASN A 104 -1.82 -11.30 -20.41
N GLU A 105 -1.52 -10.01 -20.58
CA GLU A 105 -1.09 -9.47 -21.88
C GLU A 105 0.23 -10.08 -22.35
N ILE A 106 1.21 -10.22 -21.45
CA ILE A 106 2.49 -10.87 -21.76
C ILE A 106 2.25 -12.31 -22.18
N HIS A 107 1.42 -13.06 -21.45
CA HIS A 107 1.03 -14.43 -21.82
C HIS A 107 0.42 -14.52 -23.23
N LYS A 108 -0.48 -13.59 -23.59
CA LYS A 108 -1.06 -13.52 -24.94
C LYS A 108 -0.01 -13.24 -26.01
N ARG A 109 0.97 -12.36 -25.73
CA ARG A 109 2.06 -12.06 -26.67
C ARG A 109 2.97 -13.28 -26.86
N VAL A 110 3.34 -13.96 -25.78
CA VAL A 110 4.16 -15.17 -25.81
C VAL A 110 3.47 -16.26 -26.64
N ARG A 111 2.19 -16.53 -26.38
CA ARG A 111 1.42 -17.53 -27.14
C ARG A 111 1.31 -17.21 -28.63
N LYS A 112 1.21 -15.92 -29.00
CA LYS A 112 1.24 -15.49 -30.41
C LYS A 112 2.61 -15.73 -31.06
N MET A 113 3.70 -15.54 -30.31
CA MET A 113 5.06 -15.80 -30.79
C MET A 113 5.29 -17.30 -30.98
N GLU A 114 4.89 -18.14 -30.02
CA GLU A 114 4.95 -19.61 -30.14
C GLU A 114 4.18 -20.11 -31.36
N LYS A 115 2.96 -19.58 -31.59
CA LYS A 115 2.16 -19.96 -32.76
C LYS A 115 2.84 -19.59 -34.08
N LYS A 116 3.43 -18.38 -34.16
CA LYS A 116 4.18 -17.95 -35.36
C LYS A 116 5.42 -18.80 -35.60
N LEU A 117 6.17 -19.15 -34.54
CA LEU A 117 7.30 -20.07 -34.67
C LEU A 117 6.84 -21.46 -35.17
N SER A 118 5.77 -21.99 -34.59
CA SER A 118 5.22 -23.29 -35.00
C SER A 118 4.71 -23.29 -36.44
N ASP A 119 4.11 -22.20 -36.92
CA ASP A 119 3.67 -22.08 -38.32
C ASP A 119 4.85 -21.87 -39.30
N MET A 120 5.99 -21.34 -38.84
CA MET A 120 7.22 -21.24 -39.64
C MET A 120 7.99 -22.58 -39.73
N ASP A 121 7.86 -23.43 -38.72
CA ASP A 121 8.49 -24.76 -38.65
C ASP A 121 7.69 -25.85 -39.38
N LYS A 122 6.45 -25.55 -39.81
CA LYS A 122 5.69 -26.48 -40.65
C LYS A 122 6.38 -26.63 -42.01
N PRO A 123 6.68 -27.87 -42.45
CA PRO A 123 7.23 -28.09 -43.78
C PRO A 123 6.25 -27.54 -44.81
N ARG A 124 6.78 -26.79 -45.79
CA ARG A 124 6.01 -26.39 -46.97
C ARG A 124 5.70 -27.67 -47.73
N GLU A 125 4.50 -28.21 -47.56
CA GLU A 125 3.96 -29.22 -48.45
C GLU A 125 3.76 -28.53 -49.81
N GLU A 126 4.65 -28.86 -50.75
CA GLU A 126 4.50 -28.59 -52.20
C GLU A 126 3.48 -29.56 -52.81
#